data_AF-A0A2S6SUU1-F1
#
_entry.id   AF-A0A2S6SUU1-F1
#
_cell.length_a   1.000
_cell.length_b   1.000
_cell.length_c   1.000
_cell.angle_alpha   90.00
_cell.angle_beta   90.00
_cell.angle_gamma   90.00
#
_symmetry.space_group_name_H-M   'P 1'
#
loop_
_entity.id
_entity.type
_entity.pdbx_description
1 polymer ?
#
loop_
_entity_poly.entity_id
_entity_poly.type
_entity_poly.pdbx_seq_one_letter_code
_entity_poly.pdbx_strand_id
1 'polypeptide(L)'
;MLSKLKAIVPNNLLALAKKTPKIPVAIVCANHSSTIESAKEACDMSLIDPIFIGQKDTILEEAENQVWDISSYQVINTNDNQESAVVGAELARDNKIKVMIKGNLHTDLLMRTYLKKEFALIEGKRLSHIWHMTTNNSSKPLFITDGALNVAPRIDVKMHILKNVIEFANKIEMEKPRVAILSGTEDPIESMPSSMEAKEVMERAKKENINAFVHGPLAFDNAVSPEAAKIKKITNEVAGKADVLLVPNLETGNALSKIMVYFLGACAAGFIVGGKVPVVVTSRADNSASRLASIAASIIAAQE
;
A
#
# COMPACT_ATOMS: atom_id res chain seq x y z
N MET A 1 14.91 2.64 -15.93
CA MET A 1 14.93 1.39 -15.14
C MET A 1 16.33 0.78 -15.27
N LEU A 2 16.89 0.23 -14.19
CA LEU A 2 18.20 -0.46 -14.25
C LEU A 2 18.02 -1.94 -14.63
N SER A 3 16.95 -2.57 -14.14
CA SER A 3 16.48 -3.87 -14.58
C SER A 3 15.85 -3.82 -15.96
N LYS A 4 16.05 -4.88 -16.74
CA LYS A 4 15.35 -5.13 -18.01
C LYS A 4 14.06 -5.94 -17.82
N LEU A 5 13.81 -6.45 -16.61
CA LEU A 5 12.60 -7.19 -16.29
C LEU A 5 11.39 -6.26 -16.24
N LYS A 6 10.29 -6.68 -16.86
CA LYS A 6 9.01 -5.98 -16.78
C LYS A 6 8.26 -6.43 -15.53
N ALA A 7 7.70 -5.48 -14.79
CA ALA A 7 6.78 -5.77 -13.71
C ALA A 7 5.52 -6.46 -14.26
N ILE A 8 5.04 -7.46 -13.54
CA ILE A 8 3.83 -8.22 -13.89
C ILE A 8 2.85 -8.13 -12.73
N VAL A 9 1.57 -7.94 -13.06
CA VAL A 9 0.50 -7.88 -12.07
C VAL A 9 0.30 -9.28 -11.47
N PRO A 10 0.34 -9.44 -10.14
CA PRO A 10 0.17 -10.76 -9.53
C PRO A 10 -1.24 -11.32 -9.76
N ASN A 11 -1.32 -12.52 -10.35
CA ASN A 11 -2.60 -13.16 -10.67
C ASN A 11 -3.45 -13.45 -9.43
N ASN A 12 -2.82 -13.80 -8.30
CA ASN A 12 -3.51 -14.03 -7.04
C ASN A 12 -4.20 -12.76 -6.54
N LEU A 13 -3.54 -11.62 -6.66
CA LEU A 13 -4.08 -10.32 -6.26
C LEU A 13 -5.29 -9.95 -7.13
N LEU A 14 -5.19 -10.16 -8.45
CA LEU A 14 -6.33 -9.93 -9.35
C LEU A 14 -7.50 -10.87 -9.07
N ALA A 15 -7.23 -12.15 -8.82
CA ALA A 15 -8.27 -13.15 -8.54
C ALA A 15 -9.04 -12.81 -7.26
N LEU A 16 -8.34 -12.39 -6.20
CA LEU A 16 -8.95 -11.96 -4.94
C LEU A 16 -9.75 -10.66 -5.09
N ALA A 17 -9.21 -9.68 -5.81
CA ALA A 17 -9.93 -8.43 -6.08
C ALA A 17 -11.22 -8.65 -6.88
N LYS A 18 -11.20 -9.60 -7.84
CA LYS A 18 -12.39 -9.99 -8.63
C LYS A 18 -13.52 -10.62 -7.83
N LYS A 19 -13.30 -11.03 -6.57
CA LYS A 19 -14.39 -11.44 -5.67
C LYS A 19 -15.32 -10.27 -5.29
N THR A 20 -14.89 -9.03 -5.52
CA THR A 20 -15.68 -7.81 -5.29
C THR A 20 -15.67 -6.95 -6.56
N PRO A 21 -16.37 -7.39 -7.62
CA PRO A 21 -16.35 -6.69 -8.90
C PRO A 21 -17.05 -5.34 -8.80
N LYS A 22 -16.62 -4.39 -9.64
CA LYS A 22 -17.22 -3.06 -9.79
C LYS A 22 -17.35 -2.30 -8.46
N ILE A 23 -16.31 -2.35 -7.64
CA ILE A 23 -16.31 -1.61 -6.37
C ILE A 23 -16.31 -0.10 -6.66
N PRO A 24 -17.17 0.71 -6.00
CA PRO A 24 -17.22 2.14 -6.29
C PRO A 24 -15.96 2.84 -5.80
N VAL A 25 -15.30 3.59 -6.68
CA VAL A 25 -14.04 4.29 -6.38
C VAL A 25 -14.10 5.76 -6.77
N ALA A 26 -13.42 6.64 -6.03
CA ALA A 26 -13.17 8.02 -6.48
C ALA A 26 -11.77 8.14 -7.05
N ILE A 27 -11.63 8.68 -8.26
CA ILE A 27 -10.34 9.04 -8.84
C ILE A 27 -10.16 10.55 -8.69
N VAL A 28 -9.35 10.93 -7.69
CA VAL A 28 -9.15 12.32 -7.27
C VAL A 28 -8.09 12.98 -8.15
N CYS A 29 -8.42 14.12 -8.78
CA CYS A 29 -7.59 14.78 -9.79
C CYS A 29 -7.27 13.84 -10.97
N ALA A 30 -8.30 13.38 -11.67
CA ALA A 30 -8.18 12.42 -12.79
C ALA A 30 -7.65 13.05 -14.11
N ASN A 31 -6.81 14.07 -14.05
CA ASN A 31 -6.34 14.87 -15.18
C ASN A 31 -4.92 14.49 -15.65
N HIS A 32 -4.64 13.19 -15.77
CA HIS A 32 -3.36 12.71 -16.29
C HIS A 32 -3.50 11.35 -16.97
N SER A 33 -2.92 11.21 -18.16
CA SER A 33 -2.96 10.01 -19.01
C SER A 33 -2.77 8.69 -18.26
N SER A 34 -1.71 8.56 -17.45
CA SER A 34 -1.42 7.31 -16.72
C SER A 34 -2.48 6.94 -15.67
N THR A 35 -3.23 7.93 -15.16
CA THR A 35 -4.34 7.69 -14.22
C THR A 35 -5.53 7.13 -14.98
N ILE A 36 -5.86 7.71 -16.13
CA ILE A 36 -6.94 7.27 -17.01
C ILE A 36 -6.65 5.89 -17.61
N GLU A 37 -5.41 5.65 -18.07
CA GLU A 37 -4.95 4.33 -18.55
C GLU A 37 -5.22 3.24 -17.50
N SER A 38 -4.79 3.46 -16.25
CA SER A 38 -4.96 2.46 -15.18
C SER A 38 -6.42 2.28 -14.76
N ALA A 39 -7.21 3.36 -14.81
CA ALA A 39 -8.64 3.31 -14.56
C ALA A 39 -9.35 2.47 -15.63
N LYS A 40 -9.00 2.68 -16.90
CA LYS A 40 -9.51 1.90 -18.04
C LYS A 40 -9.17 0.43 -17.88
N GLU A 41 -7.90 0.09 -17.63
CA GLU A 41 -7.47 -1.30 -17.41
C GLU A 41 -8.26 -1.96 -16.27
N ALA A 42 -8.48 -1.25 -15.16
CA ALA A 42 -9.27 -1.77 -14.04
C ALA A 42 -10.76 -1.93 -14.38
N CYS A 43 -11.34 -1.03 -15.17
CA CYS A 43 -12.73 -1.12 -15.65
C CYS A 43 -12.93 -2.26 -16.64
N ASP A 44 -12.02 -2.44 -17.59
CA ASP A 44 -12.04 -3.54 -18.58
C ASP A 44 -12.01 -4.90 -17.86
N MET A 45 -11.35 -4.97 -16.71
CA MET A 45 -11.31 -6.15 -15.84
C MET A 45 -12.49 -6.26 -14.86
N SER A 46 -13.46 -5.34 -14.94
CA SER A 46 -14.63 -5.23 -14.04
C SER A 46 -14.26 -5.11 -12.56
N LEU A 47 -13.12 -4.50 -12.25
CA LEU A 47 -12.65 -4.34 -10.86
C LEU A 47 -13.32 -3.15 -10.17
N ILE A 48 -13.44 -2.02 -10.86
CA ILE A 48 -13.91 -0.75 -10.28
C ILE A 48 -15.12 -0.18 -11.01
N ASP A 49 -15.87 0.67 -10.31
CA ASP A 49 -16.88 1.58 -10.84
C ASP A 49 -16.46 3.02 -10.50
N PRO A 50 -15.78 3.74 -11.41
CA PRO A 50 -15.12 5.00 -11.09
C PRO A 50 -16.04 6.21 -11.11
N ILE A 51 -15.84 7.09 -10.14
CA ILE A 51 -16.26 8.49 -10.16
C ILE A 51 -15.00 9.34 -10.39
N PHE A 52 -14.95 10.05 -11.52
CA PHE A 52 -13.84 10.94 -11.86
C PHE A 52 -14.03 12.31 -11.23
N ILE A 53 -12.99 12.85 -10.61
CA ILE A 53 -13.02 14.16 -9.96
C ILE A 53 -11.86 15.00 -10.48
N GLY A 54 -12.13 16.22 -10.94
CA GLY A 54 -11.10 17.13 -11.45
C GLY A 54 -11.66 18.09 -12.50
N GLN A 55 -10.77 18.67 -13.32
CA GLN A 55 -11.18 19.50 -14.44
C GLN A 55 -11.82 18.63 -15.53
N LYS A 56 -13.12 18.81 -15.75
CA LYS A 56 -13.93 17.94 -16.62
C LYS A 56 -13.39 17.83 -18.04
N ASP A 57 -13.04 18.95 -18.65
CA ASP A 57 -12.58 18.97 -20.05
C ASP A 57 -11.27 18.20 -20.21
N THR A 58 -10.32 18.35 -19.27
CA THR A 58 -9.07 17.58 -19.27
C THR A 58 -9.30 16.09 -19.03
N ILE A 59 -10.25 15.72 -18.17
CA ILE A 59 -10.58 14.30 -17.94
C ILE A 59 -11.13 13.66 -19.23
N LEU A 60 -12.02 14.36 -19.93
CA LEU A 60 -12.60 13.90 -21.18
C LEU A 60 -11.54 13.79 -22.28
N GLU A 61 -10.67 14.80 -22.42
CA GLU A 61 -9.56 14.78 -23.37
C GLU A 61 -8.60 13.60 -23.12
N GLU A 62 -8.21 13.36 -21.86
CA GLU A 62 -7.34 12.23 -21.50
C GLU A 62 -8.01 10.88 -21.74
N ALA A 63 -9.34 10.76 -21.54
CA ALA A 63 -10.10 9.57 -21.85
C ALA A 63 -10.18 9.30 -23.36
N GLU A 64 -10.42 10.33 -24.17
CA GLU A 64 -10.39 10.25 -25.63
C GLU A 64 -9.01 9.83 -26.16
N ASN A 65 -7.93 10.39 -25.60
CA ASN A 65 -6.56 10.01 -25.93
C ASN A 65 -6.26 8.53 -25.62
N GLN A 66 -6.98 7.93 -24.66
CA GLN A 66 -6.90 6.50 -24.34
C GLN A 66 -7.94 5.64 -25.10
N VAL A 67 -8.66 6.23 -26.06
CA VAL A 67 -9.74 5.59 -26.82
C VAL A 67 -10.74 4.94 -25.86
N TRP A 68 -11.23 5.73 -24.90
CA TRP A 68 -12.16 5.28 -23.87
C TRP A 68 -13.35 6.23 -23.76
N ASP A 69 -14.54 5.72 -24.09
CA ASP A 69 -15.79 6.44 -23.85
C ASP A 69 -16.17 6.34 -22.37
N ILE A 70 -16.07 7.46 -21.66
CA ILE A 70 -16.44 7.58 -20.26
C ILE A 70 -17.80 8.25 -20.01
N SER A 71 -18.62 8.43 -21.06
CA SER A 71 -19.93 9.10 -20.96
C SER A 71 -20.90 8.40 -20.00
N SER A 72 -20.70 7.10 -19.76
CA SER A 72 -21.49 6.30 -18.82
C SER A 72 -21.05 6.44 -17.35
N TYR A 73 -19.86 7.01 -17.08
CA TYR A 73 -19.34 7.19 -15.73
C TYR A 73 -19.63 8.60 -15.20
N GLN A 74 -19.63 8.72 -13.88
CA GLN A 74 -19.82 10.02 -13.22
C GLN A 74 -18.52 10.86 -13.30
N VAL A 75 -18.64 12.10 -13.76
CA VAL A 75 -17.55 13.09 -13.75
C VAL A 75 -17.97 14.30 -12.93
N ILE A 76 -17.28 14.57 -11.83
CA ILE A 76 -17.49 15.74 -10.97
C ILE A 76 -16.44 16.79 -11.30
N ASN A 77 -16.90 17.92 -11.85
CA ASN A 77 -16.04 19.04 -12.17
C ASN A 77 -15.62 19.79 -10.89
N THR A 78 -14.32 20.06 -10.74
CA THR A 78 -13.77 20.90 -9.65
C THR A 78 -12.73 21.86 -10.20
N ASN A 79 -12.55 23.01 -9.54
CA ASN A 79 -11.70 24.09 -10.02
C ASN A 79 -10.22 23.86 -9.74
N ASP A 80 -9.89 23.24 -8.61
CA ASP A 80 -8.51 22.98 -8.20
C ASP A 80 -8.32 21.62 -7.48
N ASN A 81 -7.06 21.29 -7.18
CA ASN A 81 -6.68 20.03 -6.55
C ASN A 81 -7.18 19.89 -5.10
N GLN A 82 -7.35 21.01 -4.38
CA GLN A 82 -7.83 21.00 -2.99
C GLN A 82 -9.33 20.71 -2.96
N GLU A 83 -10.10 21.31 -3.88
CA GLU A 83 -11.52 21.03 -4.07
C GLU A 83 -11.72 19.56 -4.49
N SER A 84 -10.94 19.06 -5.45
CA SER A 84 -10.96 17.62 -5.82
C SER A 84 -10.77 16.70 -4.60
N ALA A 85 -9.80 17.02 -3.73
CA ALA A 85 -9.52 16.22 -2.54
C ALA A 85 -10.67 16.27 -1.52
N VAL A 86 -11.33 17.44 -1.37
CA VAL A 86 -12.51 17.60 -0.49
C VAL A 86 -13.67 16.77 -1.01
N VAL A 87 -14.02 16.87 -2.29
CA VAL A 87 -15.10 16.07 -2.90
C VAL A 87 -14.84 14.58 -2.73
N GLY A 88 -13.61 14.13 -2.97
CA GLY A 88 -13.23 12.73 -2.74
C GLY A 88 -13.45 12.29 -1.28
N ALA A 89 -13.08 13.12 -0.31
CA ALA A 89 -13.26 12.85 1.11
C ALA A 89 -14.74 12.85 1.53
N GLU A 90 -15.56 13.74 0.95
CA GLU A 90 -17.02 13.77 1.17
C GLU A 90 -17.69 12.50 0.64
N LEU A 91 -17.34 12.04 -0.56
CA LEU A 91 -17.86 10.79 -1.11
C LEU A 91 -17.49 9.58 -0.23
N ALA A 92 -16.27 9.56 0.32
CA ALA A 92 -15.84 8.53 1.26
C ALA A 92 -16.58 8.61 2.60
N ARG A 93 -16.78 9.82 3.14
CA ARG A 93 -17.56 10.06 4.36
C ARG A 93 -18.98 9.52 4.19
N ASP A 94 -19.60 9.82 3.05
CA ASP A 94 -20.98 9.51 2.74
C ASP A 94 -21.19 8.07 2.22
N ASN A 95 -20.16 7.22 2.32
CA ASN A 95 -20.16 5.82 1.86
C ASN A 95 -20.52 5.64 0.37
N LYS A 96 -20.30 6.67 -0.46
CA LYS A 96 -20.52 6.61 -1.92
C LYS A 96 -19.40 5.90 -2.66
N ILE A 97 -18.23 5.82 -2.04
CA ILE A 97 -17.08 5.06 -2.53
C ILE A 97 -16.53 4.15 -1.44
N LYS A 98 -15.81 3.12 -1.85
CA LYS A 98 -15.11 2.19 -0.96
C LYS A 98 -13.59 2.26 -1.12
N VAL A 99 -13.08 2.87 -2.18
CA VAL A 99 -11.65 3.11 -2.41
C VAL A 99 -11.46 4.53 -2.94
N MET A 100 -10.38 5.18 -2.52
CA MET A 100 -9.93 6.45 -3.10
C MET A 100 -8.65 6.22 -3.90
N ILE A 101 -8.60 6.70 -5.13
CA ILE A 101 -7.43 6.60 -6.01
C ILE A 101 -6.89 8.01 -6.22
N LYS A 102 -5.61 8.19 -5.85
CA LYS A 102 -4.89 9.43 -6.07
C LYS A 102 -4.47 9.55 -7.55
N GLY A 103 -4.98 10.56 -8.24
CA GLY A 103 -4.52 10.99 -9.56
C GLY A 103 -3.38 12.03 -9.48
N ASN A 104 -3.50 13.13 -10.21
CA ASN A 104 -2.43 14.09 -10.46
C ASN A 104 -2.27 15.19 -9.39
N LEU A 105 -2.26 14.82 -8.12
CA LEU A 105 -1.99 15.72 -7.00
C LEU A 105 -0.81 15.24 -6.16
N HIS A 106 -0.34 16.06 -5.21
CA HIS A 106 0.63 15.59 -4.24
C HIS A 106 -0.06 14.77 -3.15
N THR A 107 0.60 13.72 -2.68
CA THR A 107 0.06 12.82 -1.66
C THR A 107 -0.22 13.57 -0.35
N ASP A 108 0.61 14.55 0.00
CA ASP A 108 0.44 15.37 1.20
C ASP A 108 -0.88 16.16 1.17
N LEU A 109 -1.30 16.69 0.02
CA LEU A 109 -2.57 17.41 -0.14
C LEU A 109 -3.76 16.49 0.09
N LEU A 110 -3.74 15.32 -0.55
CA LEU A 110 -4.80 14.31 -0.39
C LEU A 110 -4.89 13.84 1.06
N MET A 111 -3.75 13.48 1.66
CA MET A 111 -3.72 12.95 3.02
C MET A 111 -4.05 14.01 4.06
N ARG A 112 -3.62 15.27 3.91
CA ARG A 112 -4.07 16.37 4.79
C ARG A 112 -5.58 16.51 4.78
N THR A 113 -6.20 16.40 3.61
CA THR A 113 -7.66 16.48 3.46
C THR A 113 -8.32 15.26 4.09
N TYR A 114 -7.86 14.05 3.78
CA TYR A 114 -8.35 12.79 4.33
C TYR A 114 -8.33 12.76 5.88
N LEU A 115 -7.31 13.36 6.49
CA LEU A 115 -7.12 13.40 7.94
C LEU A 115 -7.98 14.45 8.66
N LYS A 116 -8.72 15.31 7.95
CA LYS A 116 -9.57 16.31 8.60
C LYS A 116 -10.74 15.64 9.33
N LYS A 117 -10.99 16.08 10.57
CA LYS A 117 -12.02 15.52 11.45
C LYS A 117 -13.43 15.59 10.86
N GLU A 118 -13.71 16.62 10.06
CA GLU A 118 -15.03 16.84 9.42
C GLU A 118 -15.46 15.72 8.47
N PHE A 119 -14.50 14.96 7.92
CA PHE A 119 -14.80 13.82 7.05
C PHE A 119 -14.92 12.50 7.80
N ALA A 120 -14.53 12.45 9.09
CA ALA A 120 -14.62 11.27 9.94
C ALA A 120 -14.06 9.98 9.29
N LEU A 121 -12.97 10.08 8.52
CA LEU A 121 -12.36 8.95 7.80
C LEU A 121 -11.36 8.17 8.66
N ILE A 122 -11.10 8.60 9.89
CA ILE A 122 -10.15 7.98 10.82
C ILE A 122 -10.85 7.64 12.12
N GLU A 123 -10.87 6.36 12.48
CA GLU A 123 -11.53 5.85 13.68
C GLU A 123 -10.51 5.23 14.63
N GLY A 124 -9.82 6.05 15.43
CA GLY A 124 -8.91 5.59 16.50
C GLY A 124 -7.67 4.80 16.05
N LYS A 125 -7.51 4.55 14.73
CA LYS A 125 -6.34 3.91 14.12
C LYS A 125 -5.38 4.97 13.55
N ARG A 126 -4.10 4.60 13.42
CA ARG A 126 -3.15 5.34 12.58
C ARG A 126 -3.13 4.75 11.18
N LEU A 127 -3.09 5.63 10.18
CA LEU A 127 -2.88 5.22 8.80
C LEU A 127 -1.48 4.66 8.61
N SER A 128 -1.34 3.71 7.69
CA SER A 128 -0.04 3.20 7.26
C SER A 128 -0.04 2.80 5.79
N HIS A 129 1.11 2.93 5.15
CA HIS A 129 1.32 2.46 3.79
C HIS A 129 1.81 1.01 3.75
N ILE A 130 1.29 0.21 2.82
CA ILE A 130 1.75 -1.14 2.52
C ILE A 130 2.22 -1.19 1.07
N TRP A 131 3.45 -1.69 0.85
CA TRP A 131 3.83 -2.23 -0.45
C TRP A 131 3.65 -3.74 -0.47
N HIS A 132 2.87 -4.25 -1.41
CA HIS A 132 2.88 -5.65 -1.82
C HIS A 132 3.89 -5.81 -2.96
N MET A 133 5.05 -6.38 -2.67
CA MET A 133 6.16 -6.53 -3.63
C MET A 133 6.22 -7.93 -4.23
N THR A 134 6.30 -8.02 -5.55
CA THR A 134 6.47 -9.27 -6.29
C THR A 134 7.43 -9.09 -7.46
N THR A 135 8.37 -10.01 -7.64
CA THR A 135 9.35 -9.95 -8.74
C THR A 135 8.89 -10.72 -9.98
N ASN A 136 8.00 -11.69 -9.83
CA ASN A 136 7.35 -12.42 -10.92
C ASN A 136 6.00 -12.98 -10.45
N ASN A 137 5.22 -13.59 -11.36
CA ASN A 137 3.87 -14.09 -11.04
C ASN A 137 3.83 -15.24 -10.03
N SER A 138 4.91 -16.02 -9.92
CA SER A 138 5.02 -17.15 -8.99
C SER A 138 5.69 -16.77 -7.68
N SER A 139 6.24 -15.56 -7.57
CA SER A 139 6.95 -15.14 -6.36
C SER A 139 5.93 -14.92 -5.25
N LYS A 140 6.18 -15.56 -4.12
CA LYS A 140 5.51 -15.22 -2.86
C LYS A 140 5.70 -13.71 -2.60
N PRO A 141 4.63 -12.98 -2.25
CA PRO A 141 4.74 -11.55 -2.00
C PRO A 141 5.57 -11.27 -0.75
N LEU A 142 6.28 -10.14 -0.77
CA LEU A 142 6.96 -9.56 0.39
C LEU A 142 6.31 -8.21 0.69
N PHE A 143 5.79 -8.05 1.91
CA PHE A 143 5.24 -6.78 2.35
C PHE A 143 6.31 -5.88 2.94
N ILE A 144 6.26 -4.60 2.61
CA ILE A 144 7.11 -3.57 3.24
C ILE A 144 6.21 -2.48 3.81
N THR A 145 6.36 -2.18 5.11
CA THR A 145 5.56 -1.15 5.78
C THR A 145 6.33 -0.51 6.95
N ASP A 146 6.30 0.80 7.20
CA ASP A 146 5.76 1.89 6.38
C ASP A 146 6.90 2.70 5.77
N GLY A 147 6.97 2.75 4.43
CA GLY A 147 7.99 3.49 3.70
C GLY A 147 7.48 4.65 2.85
N ALA A 148 6.25 5.13 3.09
CA ALA A 148 5.68 6.22 2.29
C ALA A 148 4.83 7.24 3.06
N LEU A 149 4.40 6.95 4.30
CA LEU A 149 3.51 7.84 5.06
C LEU A 149 4.09 8.24 6.42
N ASN A 150 4.48 7.27 7.24
CA ASN A 150 4.99 7.53 8.59
C ASN A 150 6.51 7.70 8.58
N VAL A 151 7.00 8.94 8.74
CA VAL A 151 8.44 9.30 8.62
C VAL A 151 9.32 8.56 9.63
N ALA A 152 9.08 8.79 10.92
CA ALA A 152 9.82 8.17 12.03
C ALA A 152 8.80 7.68 13.08
N PRO A 153 8.12 6.54 12.83
CA PRO A 153 7.02 6.10 13.69
C PRO A 153 7.54 5.68 15.05
N ARG A 154 7.01 6.29 16.10
CA ARG A 154 7.16 5.81 17.49
C ARG A 154 6.48 4.46 17.71
N ILE A 155 6.79 3.78 18.82
CA ILE A 155 6.35 2.41 19.10
C ILE A 155 4.83 2.21 19.00
N ASP A 156 4.02 3.11 19.55
CA ASP A 156 2.55 3.06 19.44
C ASP A 156 2.08 3.14 17.98
N VAL A 157 2.69 4.00 17.17
CA VAL A 157 2.41 4.08 15.73
C VAL A 157 2.85 2.80 15.02
N LYS A 158 4.01 2.23 15.37
CA LYS A 158 4.49 0.93 14.85
C LYS A 158 3.51 -0.21 15.15
N MET A 159 2.87 -0.21 16.32
CA MET A 159 1.82 -1.18 16.65
C MET A 159 0.59 -1.05 15.74
N HIS A 160 0.18 0.17 15.38
CA HIS A 160 -0.89 0.37 14.40
C HIS A 160 -0.47 -0.07 13.00
N ILE A 161 0.75 0.29 12.56
CA ILE A 161 1.30 -0.14 11.27
C ILE A 161 1.32 -1.68 11.18
N LEU A 162 1.80 -2.35 12.23
CA LEU A 162 1.80 -3.81 12.35
C LEU A 162 0.39 -4.38 12.20
N LYS A 163 -0.58 -3.89 12.99
CA LYS A 163 -1.97 -4.38 12.93
C LYS A 163 -2.59 -4.20 11.56
N ASN A 164 -2.37 -3.05 10.93
CA ASN A 164 -2.91 -2.74 9.60
C ASN A 164 -2.37 -3.72 8.53
N VAL A 165 -1.07 -4.04 8.55
CA VAL A 165 -0.52 -5.00 7.58
C VAL A 165 -0.92 -6.43 7.87
N ILE A 166 -1.11 -6.81 9.14
CA ILE A 166 -1.68 -8.13 9.50
C ILE A 166 -3.13 -8.25 9.03
N GLU A 167 -3.94 -7.20 9.22
CA GLU A 167 -5.33 -7.15 8.75
C GLU A 167 -5.39 -7.37 7.24
N PHE A 168 -4.55 -6.68 6.47
CA PHE A 168 -4.45 -6.88 5.02
C PHE A 168 -3.93 -8.28 4.64
N ALA A 169 -2.88 -8.78 5.32
CA ALA A 169 -2.32 -10.11 5.07
C ALA A 169 -3.37 -11.21 5.25
N ASN A 170 -4.25 -11.09 6.25
CA ASN A 170 -5.35 -12.04 6.42
C ASN A 170 -6.35 -12.00 5.26
N LYS A 171 -6.67 -10.80 4.71
CA LYS A 171 -7.59 -10.65 3.57
C LYS A 171 -7.06 -11.27 2.27
N ILE A 172 -5.74 -11.43 2.14
CA ILE A 172 -5.12 -12.17 1.03
C ILE A 172 -4.88 -13.65 1.34
N GLU A 173 -5.59 -14.19 2.33
CA GLU A 173 -5.56 -15.61 2.71
C GLU A 173 -4.18 -16.07 3.23
N MET A 174 -3.36 -15.15 3.76
CA MET A 174 -2.09 -15.50 4.41
C MET A 174 -2.33 -15.81 5.88
N GLU A 175 -2.46 -17.10 6.20
CA GLU A 175 -2.61 -17.54 7.58
C GLU A 175 -1.35 -17.28 8.40
N LYS A 176 -1.51 -16.49 9.47
CA LYS A 176 -0.50 -16.23 10.50
C LYS A 176 0.84 -15.74 9.90
N PRO A 177 0.85 -14.52 9.31
CA PRO A 177 2.01 -13.97 8.62
C PRO A 177 3.25 -13.86 9.52
N ARG A 178 4.44 -14.01 8.92
CA ARG A 178 5.75 -13.84 9.56
C ARG A 178 6.24 -12.42 9.38
N VAL A 179 6.32 -11.67 10.48
CA VAL A 179 6.74 -10.27 10.51
C VAL A 179 8.14 -10.15 11.08
N ALA A 180 9.08 -9.68 10.27
CA ALA A 180 10.39 -9.24 10.71
C ALA A 180 10.34 -7.74 11.02
N ILE A 181 10.70 -7.36 12.24
CA ILE A 181 10.89 -5.96 12.61
C ILE A 181 12.35 -5.61 12.36
N LEU A 182 12.58 -4.79 11.34
CA LEU A 182 13.93 -4.55 10.83
C LEU A 182 14.74 -3.60 11.70
N SER A 183 16.02 -3.94 11.85
CA SER A 183 17.07 -3.07 12.38
C SER A 183 18.40 -3.41 11.68
N GLY A 184 19.49 -2.77 12.10
CA GLY A 184 20.84 -3.07 11.60
C GLY A 184 21.55 -4.19 12.35
N THR A 185 20.88 -4.84 13.31
CA THR A 185 21.45 -5.83 14.23
C THR A 185 20.36 -6.79 14.70
N GLU A 186 20.76 -7.94 15.24
CA GLU A 186 19.90 -8.93 15.90
C GLU A 186 19.79 -8.67 17.41
N ASP A 187 20.76 -7.93 17.97
CA ASP A 187 20.85 -7.65 19.38
C ASP A 187 20.26 -6.28 19.72
N PRO A 188 19.37 -6.19 20.73
CA PRO A 188 18.83 -4.91 21.20
C PRO A 188 19.92 -4.12 21.95
N ILE A 189 20.42 -3.06 21.32
CA ILE A 189 21.49 -2.21 21.85
C ILE A 189 21.10 -0.73 21.79
N GLU A 190 21.47 0.04 22.82
CA GLU A 190 21.10 1.46 22.93
C GLU A 190 21.71 2.33 21.81
N SER A 191 22.90 1.96 21.31
CA SER A 191 23.55 2.63 20.18
C SER A 191 22.83 2.43 18.85
N MET A 192 21.85 1.53 18.79
CA MET A 192 20.96 1.30 17.65
C MET A 192 19.50 1.42 18.11
N PRO A 193 18.94 2.63 18.23
CA PRO A 193 17.59 2.83 18.78
C PRO A 193 16.50 1.99 18.13
N SER A 194 16.58 1.77 16.81
CA SER A 194 15.64 0.90 16.08
C SER A 194 15.62 -0.54 16.59
N SER A 195 16.72 -1.04 17.15
CA SER A 195 16.82 -2.39 17.71
C SER A 195 16.07 -2.51 19.03
N MET A 196 16.14 -1.47 19.87
CA MET A 196 15.40 -1.37 21.13
C MET A 196 13.90 -1.23 20.87
N GLU A 197 13.52 -0.39 19.90
CA GLU A 197 12.14 -0.24 19.48
C GLU A 197 11.57 -1.54 18.90
N ALA A 198 12.35 -2.27 18.10
CA ALA A 198 11.94 -3.55 17.53
C ALA A 198 11.67 -4.60 18.62
N LYS A 199 12.54 -4.69 19.62
CA LYS A 199 12.32 -5.53 20.81
C LYS A 199 11.01 -5.16 21.50
N GLU A 200 10.77 -3.87 21.72
CA GLU A 200 9.55 -3.42 22.41
C GLU A 200 8.27 -3.72 21.61
N VAL A 201 8.29 -3.48 20.29
CA VAL A 201 7.16 -3.82 19.40
C VAL A 201 6.90 -5.32 19.41
N MET A 202 7.95 -6.16 19.37
CA MET A 202 7.82 -7.62 19.46
C MET A 202 7.14 -8.05 20.77
N GLU A 203 7.59 -7.53 21.91
CA GLU A 203 7.01 -7.88 23.22
C GLU A 203 5.55 -7.39 23.35
N ARG A 204 5.25 -6.19 22.84
CA ARG A 204 3.87 -5.68 22.80
C ARG A 204 2.97 -6.52 21.89
N ALA A 205 3.45 -6.91 20.71
CA ALA A 205 2.71 -7.78 19.80
C ALA A 205 2.35 -9.13 20.43
N LYS A 206 3.30 -9.71 21.18
CA LYS A 206 3.09 -10.93 21.96
C LYS A 206 2.06 -10.73 23.07
N LYS A 207 2.16 -9.64 23.84
CA LYS A 207 1.22 -9.30 24.92
C LYS A 207 -0.20 -9.07 24.42
N GLU A 208 -0.34 -8.46 23.24
CA GLU A 208 -1.64 -8.20 22.60
C GLU A 208 -2.18 -9.42 21.82
N ASN A 209 -1.45 -10.54 21.81
CA ASN A 209 -1.82 -11.76 21.12
C ASN A 209 -2.14 -11.54 19.63
N ILE A 210 -1.32 -10.74 18.95
CA ILE A 210 -1.46 -10.51 17.50
C ILE A 210 -1.32 -11.85 16.77
N ASN A 211 -2.26 -12.14 15.87
CA ASN A 211 -2.28 -13.38 15.08
C ASN A 211 -1.21 -13.39 13.96
N ALA A 212 0.06 -13.35 14.35
CA ALA A 212 1.22 -13.34 13.47
C ALA A 212 2.44 -13.89 14.22
N PHE A 213 3.42 -14.43 13.49
CA PHE A 213 4.75 -14.64 14.06
C PHE A 213 5.52 -13.33 13.96
N VAL A 214 5.76 -12.66 15.08
CA VAL A 214 6.47 -11.37 15.09
C VAL A 214 7.83 -11.56 15.75
N HIS A 215 8.90 -11.17 15.05
CA HIS A 215 10.24 -11.23 15.61
C HIS A 215 11.08 -10.04 15.18
N GLY A 216 11.86 -9.53 16.13
CA GLY A 216 12.86 -8.51 15.88
C GLY A 216 13.58 -8.12 17.17
N PRO A 217 14.70 -7.40 17.06
CA PRO A 217 15.25 -6.87 15.81
C PRO A 217 15.87 -7.94 14.90
N LEU A 218 15.80 -7.72 13.59
CA LEU A 218 16.47 -8.55 12.58
C LEU A 218 17.10 -7.65 11.51
N ALA A 219 18.35 -7.92 11.14
CA ALA A 219 18.89 -7.42 9.89
C ALA A 219 18.15 -8.02 8.67
N PHE A 220 18.19 -7.30 7.54
CA PHE A 220 17.45 -7.66 6.34
C PHE A 220 17.79 -9.05 5.79
N ASP A 221 19.08 -9.40 5.75
CA ASP A 221 19.55 -10.71 5.30
C ASP A 221 18.94 -11.85 6.14
N ASN A 222 18.90 -11.68 7.45
CA ASN A 222 18.32 -12.64 8.39
C ASN A 222 16.79 -12.72 8.32
N ALA A 223 16.12 -11.68 7.83
CA ALA A 223 14.68 -11.70 7.62
C ALA A 223 14.29 -12.54 6.39
N VAL A 224 15.08 -12.48 5.32
CA VAL A 224 14.68 -13.00 3.99
C VAL A 224 15.49 -14.22 3.50
N SER A 225 16.65 -14.52 4.09
CA SER A 225 17.50 -15.65 3.70
C SER A 225 17.60 -16.72 4.79
N PRO A 226 17.05 -17.95 4.55
CA PRO A 226 17.23 -19.07 5.46
C PRO A 226 18.70 -19.44 5.70
N GLU A 227 19.55 -19.22 4.69
CA GLU A 227 20.99 -19.48 4.78
C GLU A 227 21.68 -18.50 5.74
N ALA A 228 21.41 -17.19 5.60
CA ALA A 228 21.96 -16.16 6.49
C ALA A 228 21.51 -16.39 7.94
N ALA A 229 20.22 -16.67 8.14
CA ALA A 229 19.66 -17.01 9.45
C ALA A 229 20.34 -18.24 10.07
N LYS A 230 20.60 -19.29 9.27
CA LYS A 230 21.30 -20.51 9.72
C LYS A 230 22.75 -20.22 10.11
N ILE A 231 23.49 -19.44 9.32
CA ILE A 231 24.88 -19.06 9.60
C ILE A 231 24.96 -18.30 10.93
N LYS A 232 24.04 -17.37 11.17
CA LYS A 232 23.95 -16.61 12.43
C LYS A 232 23.21 -17.33 13.56
N LYS A 233 22.80 -18.59 13.34
CA LYS A 233 22.13 -19.47 14.33
C LYS A 233 20.83 -18.88 14.91
N ILE A 234 20.06 -18.17 14.10
CA ILE A 234 18.77 -17.58 14.47
C ILE A 234 17.66 -18.62 14.22
N THR A 235 16.93 -19.00 15.27
CA THR A 235 16.05 -20.19 15.27
C THR A 235 14.56 -19.92 15.48
N ASN A 236 14.09 -18.68 15.28
CA ASN A 236 12.68 -18.33 15.40
C ASN A 236 11.87 -18.60 14.09
N GLU A 237 10.54 -18.51 14.18
CA GLU A 237 9.61 -18.79 13.07
C GLU A 237 9.67 -17.80 11.89
N VAL A 238 10.25 -16.61 12.10
CA VAL A 238 10.32 -15.53 11.10
C VAL A 238 11.63 -15.56 10.32
N ALA A 239 12.72 -16.00 10.93
CA ALA A 239 14.06 -15.92 10.37
C ALA A 239 14.16 -16.62 9.00
N GLY A 240 14.62 -15.87 8.00
CA GLY A 240 14.77 -16.29 6.61
C GLY A 240 13.46 -16.50 5.85
N LYS A 241 12.31 -16.24 6.48
CA LYS A 241 10.99 -16.61 5.97
C LYS A 241 9.97 -15.47 6.09
N ALA A 242 10.44 -14.23 6.27
CA ALA A 242 9.56 -13.08 6.48
C ALA A 242 8.57 -12.90 5.33
N ASP A 243 7.31 -12.71 5.69
CA ASP A 243 6.22 -12.28 4.82
C ASP A 243 6.11 -10.76 4.81
N VAL A 244 6.39 -10.14 5.96
CA VAL A 244 6.27 -8.71 6.21
C VAL A 244 7.56 -8.18 6.78
N LEU A 245 8.01 -7.05 6.25
CA LEU A 245 9.10 -6.24 6.78
C LEU A 245 8.50 -4.97 7.41
N LEU A 246 8.46 -4.93 8.73
CA LEU A 246 8.17 -3.72 9.49
C LEU A 246 9.46 -2.89 9.57
N VAL A 247 9.59 -1.87 8.72
CA VAL A 247 10.80 -1.06 8.62
C VAL A 247 10.93 -0.08 9.79
N PRO A 248 12.16 0.33 10.17
CA PRO A 248 12.36 1.22 11.31
C PRO A 248 11.87 2.65 11.05
N ASN A 249 11.93 3.11 9.79
CA ASN A 249 11.59 4.45 9.33
C ASN A 249 11.26 4.47 7.83
N LEU A 250 10.77 5.61 7.36
CA LEU A 250 10.34 5.82 5.99
C LEU A 250 11.47 5.63 5.00
N GLU A 251 12.67 6.15 5.28
CA GLU A 251 13.82 6.10 4.39
C GLU A 251 14.20 4.66 4.07
N THR A 252 14.23 3.78 5.07
CA THR A 252 14.55 2.36 4.90
C THR A 252 13.53 1.67 4.02
N GLY A 253 12.23 1.88 4.28
CA GLY A 253 11.17 1.27 3.46
C GLY A 253 11.13 1.80 2.04
N ASN A 254 11.30 3.12 1.87
CA ASN A 254 11.34 3.76 0.56
C ASN A 254 12.50 3.24 -0.26
N ALA A 255 13.72 3.28 0.28
CA ALA A 255 14.93 2.81 -0.41
C ALA A 255 14.82 1.33 -0.78
N LEU A 256 14.35 0.47 0.14
CA LEU A 256 14.18 -0.96 -0.13
C LEU A 256 13.19 -1.22 -1.27
N SER A 257 12.03 -0.56 -1.26
CA SER A 257 11.04 -0.71 -2.33
C SER A 257 11.61 -0.25 -3.69
N LYS A 258 12.36 0.86 -3.71
CA LYS A 258 12.97 1.40 -4.94
C LYS A 258 14.10 0.50 -5.43
N ILE A 259 14.89 -0.09 -4.54
CA ILE A 259 15.89 -1.10 -4.93
C ILE A 259 15.19 -2.28 -5.63
N MET A 260 14.13 -2.82 -5.06
CA MET A 260 13.39 -3.93 -5.67
C MET A 260 12.77 -3.56 -7.02
N VAL A 261 12.18 -2.38 -7.15
CA VAL A 261 11.62 -1.92 -8.44
C VAL A 261 12.74 -1.73 -9.47
N TYR A 262 13.75 -0.93 -9.16
CA TYR A 262 14.74 -0.50 -10.15
C TYR A 262 15.76 -1.57 -10.48
N PHE A 263 16.22 -2.38 -9.52
CA PHE A 263 17.20 -3.45 -9.74
C PHE A 263 16.58 -4.80 -10.05
N LEU A 264 15.40 -5.12 -9.48
CA LEU A 264 14.79 -6.44 -9.63
C LEU A 264 13.58 -6.44 -10.59
N GLY A 265 13.14 -5.27 -11.08
CA GLY A 265 11.95 -5.18 -11.92
C GLY A 265 10.66 -5.54 -11.20
N ALA A 266 10.63 -5.41 -9.87
CA ALA A 266 9.48 -5.79 -9.07
C ALA A 266 8.23 -4.96 -9.41
N CYS A 267 7.07 -5.62 -9.40
CA CYS A 267 5.78 -4.96 -9.26
C CYS A 267 5.61 -4.52 -7.80
N ALA A 268 5.25 -3.26 -7.60
CA ALA A 268 5.12 -2.63 -6.30
C ALA A 268 3.70 -2.06 -6.16
N ALA A 269 2.79 -2.85 -5.60
CA ALA A 269 1.43 -2.40 -5.30
C ALA A 269 1.43 -1.59 -4.00
N GLY A 270 1.22 -0.27 -4.09
CA GLY A 270 1.30 0.68 -2.97
C GLY A 270 -0.05 1.32 -2.63
N PHE A 271 -0.48 1.17 -1.38
CA PHE A 271 -1.76 1.68 -0.90
C PHE A 271 -1.71 1.96 0.61
N ILE A 272 -2.57 2.87 1.07
CA ILE A 272 -2.71 3.27 2.47
C ILE A 272 -3.96 2.61 3.05
N VAL A 273 -3.81 2.11 4.27
CA VAL A 273 -4.87 1.47 5.08
C VAL A 273 -4.93 2.09 6.48
N GLY A 274 -5.90 1.66 7.28
CA GLY A 274 -6.12 2.13 8.66
C GLY A 274 -7.15 3.25 8.78
N GLY A 275 -7.76 3.66 7.66
CA GLY A 275 -8.89 4.59 7.61
C GLY A 275 -10.15 3.90 7.09
N LYS A 276 -11.23 4.66 6.98
CA LYS A 276 -12.55 4.17 6.56
C LYS A 276 -12.56 3.57 5.15
N VAL A 277 -11.80 4.18 4.24
CA VAL A 277 -11.57 3.65 2.88
C VAL A 277 -10.05 3.62 2.58
N PRO A 278 -9.50 2.55 1.98
CA PRO A 278 -8.12 2.54 1.56
C PRO A 278 -7.85 3.59 0.47
N VAL A 279 -6.60 4.06 0.40
CA VAL A 279 -6.17 5.08 -0.56
C VAL A 279 -5.03 4.55 -1.41
N VAL A 280 -5.23 4.46 -2.72
CA VAL A 280 -4.18 4.11 -3.68
C VAL A 280 -3.28 5.33 -3.88
N VAL A 281 -1.98 5.18 -3.62
CA VAL A 281 -0.99 6.26 -3.71
C VAL A 281 0.19 5.84 -4.58
N THR A 282 -0.04 5.80 -5.88
CA THR A 282 1.02 5.49 -6.84
C THR A 282 1.90 6.71 -7.13
N SER A 283 3.18 6.46 -7.41
CA SER A 283 4.09 7.45 -7.97
C SER A 283 3.83 7.62 -9.46
N ARG A 284 4.04 8.83 -9.98
CA ARG A 284 4.02 9.09 -11.43
C ARG A 284 5.06 8.24 -12.18
N ALA A 285 6.14 7.84 -11.50
CA ALA A 285 7.20 7.00 -12.05
C ALA A 285 6.90 5.50 -11.98
N ASP A 286 5.81 5.08 -11.33
CA ASP A 286 5.46 3.66 -11.28
C ASP A 286 4.98 3.19 -12.66
N ASN A 287 5.12 1.90 -12.94
CA ASN A 287 4.65 1.29 -14.19
C ASN A 287 3.14 0.95 -14.10
N SER A 288 2.50 0.66 -15.23
CA SER A 288 1.07 0.30 -15.30
C SER A 288 0.73 -0.90 -14.42
N ALA A 289 1.56 -1.94 -14.44
CA ALA A 289 1.36 -3.13 -13.61
C ALA A 289 1.31 -2.79 -12.11
N SER A 290 2.21 -1.96 -11.61
CA SER A 290 2.18 -1.48 -10.22
C SER A 290 0.93 -0.67 -9.91
N ARG A 291 0.43 0.17 -10.84
CA ARG A 291 -0.82 0.93 -10.64
C ARG A 291 -2.03 0.01 -10.55
N LEU A 292 -2.19 -0.90 -11.51
CA LEU A 292 -3.29 -1.86 -11.51
C LEU A 292 -3.25 -2.80 -10.29
N ALA A 293 -2.04 -3.26 -9.91
CA ALA A 293 -1.86 -4.07 -8.71
C ALA A 293 -2.19 -3.28 -7.43
N SER A 294 -1.86 -1.99 -7.36
CA SER A 294 -2.23 -1.12 -6.23
C SER A 294 -3.74 -0.98 -6.11
N ILE A 295 -4.44 -0.80 -7.25
CA ILE A 295 -5.91 -0.81 -7.29
C ILE A 295 -6.42 -2.16 -6.77
N ALA A 296 -6.00 -3.28 -7.34
CA ALA A 296 -6.44 -4.62 -6.90
C ALA A 296 -6.21 -4.86 -5.39
N ALA A 297 -5.04 -4.49 -4.86
CA ALA A 297 -4.76 -4.58 -3.42
C ALA A 297 -5.71 -3.73 -2.58
N SER A 298 -6.01 -2.49 -3.01
CA SER A 298 -6.93 -1.62 -2.28
C SER A 298 -8.38 -2.13 -2.29
N ILE A 299 -8.81 -2.82 -3.36
CA ILE A 299 -10.12 -3.48 -3.41
C ILE A 299 -10.20 -4.56 -2.32
N ILE A 300 -9.18 -5.41 -2.24
CA ILE A 300 -9.08 -6.45 -1.21
C ILE A 300 -9.06 -5.82 0.18
N ALA A 301 -8.30 -4.73 0.37
CA ALA A 301 -8.28 -4.01 1.63
C ALA A 301 -9.65 -3.45 2.04
N ALA A 302 -10.53 -3.15 1.08
CA ALA A 302 -11.89 -2.65 1.30
C ALA A 302 -12.95 -3.75 1.49
N GLN A 303 -12.60 -5.03 1.32
CA GLN A 303 -13.52 -6.16 1.55
C GLN A 303 -13.91 -6.26 3.03
N GLU A 304 -15.17 -6.60 3.29
CA GLU A 304 -15.72 -6.86 4.64
C GLU A 304 -15.53 -8.32 5.05
#